data_AF-A0AAW2MFV4-F1
#
_entry.id   AF-A0AAW2MFV4-F1
#
_cell.length_a   1.000
_cell.length_b   1.000
_cell.length_c   1.000
_cell.angle_alpha   90.00
_cell.angle_beta   90.00
_cell.angle_gamma   90.00
#
_symmetry.space_group_name_H-M   'P 1'
#
loop_
_entity.id
_entity.type
_entity.pdbx_description
1 polymer ?
#
loop_
_entity_poly.entity_id
_entity_poly.type
_entity_poly.pdbx_seq_one_letter_code
_entity_poly.pdbx_strand_id
1 'polypeptide(L)'
;MMTNTTTIEELLASLMRAIERLTKHVQEQDAQIAQLINQADNVDTSHIMGKQVEAYDKVEAPAKQHYTENDKYAKELQISSNGLILMDQVKEFIEGTIRSKIEGSSKSSLTYSKPYTPRIDSLKMPMGYQPSKF
;
A
#
# COMPACT_ATOMS: atom_id res chain seq x y z
N MET A 1 -53.44 9.44 -31.58
CA MET A 1 -52.10 8.84 -31.45
C MET A 1 -51.12 9.89 -31.96
N MET A 2 -50.35 10.51 -31.07
CA MET A 2 -49.48 11.67 -31.40
C MET A 2 -48.11 11.13 -31.85
N THR A 3 -47.76 11.36 -33.11
CA THR A 3 -46.45 10.97 -33.67
C THR A 3 -45.43 12.04 -33.34
N ASN A 4 -44.60 11.79 -32.32
CA ASN A 4 -43.43 12.62 -32.02
C ASN A 4 -42.28 12.18 -32.93
N THR A 5 -42.28 12.62 -34.19
CA THR A 5 -41.10 12.50 -35.06
C THR A 5 -40.18 13.67 -34.74
N THR A 6 -39.22 13.50 -33.83
CA THR A 6 -38.15 14.48 -33.63
C THR A 6 -37.39 14.67 -34.93
N THR A 7 -37.49 15.86 -35.51
CA THR A 7 -36.89 16.19 -36.81
C THR A 7 -35.36 16.17 -36.69
N ILE A 8 -34.65 15.81 -37.77
CA ILE A 8 -33.17 15.74 -37.79
C ILE A 8 -32.52 17.05 -37.28
N GLU A 9 -33.14 18.19 -37.56
CA GLU A 9 -32.70 19.51 -37.09
C GLU A 9 -32.73 19.66 -35.56
N GLU A 10 -33.75 19.09 -34.91
CA GLU A 10 -33.89 19.13 -33.45
C GLU A 10 -32.81 18.24 -32.80
N LEU A 11 -32.51 17.09 -33.39
CA LEU A 11 -31.39 16.24 -32.96
C LEU A 11 -30.05 16.98 -33.09
N LEU A 12 -29.82 17.66 -34.21
CA LEU A 12 -28.60 18.43 -34.45
C LEU A 12 -28.46 19.60 -33.46
N ALA A 13 -29.55 20.34 -33.21
CA ALA A 13 -29.58 21.40 -32.22
C ALA A 13 -29.34 20.87 -30.80
N SER A 14 -29.88 19.70 -30.46
CA SER A 14 -29.67 19.06 -29.15
C SER A 14 -28.21 18.64 -28.93
N LEU A 15 -27.57 18.08 -29.97
CA LEU A 15 -26.18 17.66 -29.93
C LEU A 15 -25.24 18.86 -29.85
N MET A 16 -25.50 19.91 -30.63
CA MET A 16 -24.71 21.14 -30.62
C MET A 16 -24.76 21.80 -29.23
N ARG A 17 -25.94 21.82 -28.60
CA ARG A 17 -26.11 22.31 -27.23
C ARG A 17 -25.41 21.42 -26.19
N ALA A 18 -25.38 20.10 -26.39
CA ALA A 18 -24.67 19.19 -25.50
C ALA A 18 -23.15 19.39 -25.59
N ILE A 19 -22.61 19.56 -26.80
CA ILE A 19 -21.20 19.86 -27.04
C ILE A 19 -20.83 21.20 -26.39
N GLU A 20 -21.63 22.24 -26.60
CA GLU A 20 -21.35 23.56 -26.00
C GLU A 20 -21.32 23.49 -24.47
N ARG A 21 -22.24 22.75 -23.85
CA ARG A 21 -22.25 22.54 -22.40
C ARG A 21 -21.00 21.79 -21.92
N LEU A 22 -20.60 20.74 -22.64
CA LEU A 22 -19.41 19.96 -22.29
C LEU A 22 -18.14 20.82 -22.43
N THR A 23 -18.01 21.60 -23.51
CA THR A 23 -16.89 22.52 -23.72
C THR A 23 -16.77 23.54 -22.60
N LYS A 24 -17.89 24.15 -22.18
CA LYS A 24 -17.89 25.09 -21.04
C LYS A 24 -17.46 24.42 -19.74
N HIS A 25 -17.93 23.21 -19.48
CA HIS A 25 -17.56 22.46 -18.28
C HIS A 25 -16.06 22.11 -18.25
N VAL A 26 -15.51 21.66 -19.38
CA VAL A 26 -14.07 21.38 -19.50
C VAL A 26 -13.25 22.64 -19.26
N GLN A 27 -13.63 23.77 -19.86
CA GLN A 27 -12.95 25.05 -19.66
C GLN A 27 -12.98 25.51 -18.19
N GLU A 28 -14.10 25.30 -17.49
CA GLU A 28 -14.22 25.60 -16.06
C GLU A 28 -13.32 24.70 -15.20
N GLN A 29 -13.26 23.40 -15.50
CA GLN A 29 -12.37 22.47 -14.82
C GLN A 29 -10.89 22.83 -15.05
N ASP A 30 -10.51 23.20 -16.28
CA ASP A 30 -9.14 23.64 -16.60
C ASP A 30 -8.76 24.91 -15.82
N ALA A 31 -9.70 25.85 -15.65
CA ALA A 31 -9.47 27.04 -14.83
C ALA A 31 -9.28 26.69 -13.35
N GLN A 32 -10.08 25.75 -12.81
CA GLN A 32 -9.91 25.26 -11.43
C GLN A 32 -8.56 24.56 -11.25
N ILE A 33 -8.14 23.73 -12.20
CA ILE A 33 -6.83 23.07 -12.18
C ILE A 33 -5.70 24.10 -12.17
N ALA A 34 -5.76 25.11 -13.06
CA ALA A 34 -4.78 26.19 -13.09
C ALA A 34 -4.73 26.94 -11.75
N GLN A 35 -5.87 27.19 -11.11
CA GLN A 35 -5.91 27.83 -9.79
C GLN A 35 -5.25 26.96 -8.71
N LEU A 36 -5.52 25.64 -8.69
CA LEU A 36 -4.91 24.71 -7.74
C LEU A 36 -3.40 24.60 -7.93
N ILE A 37 -2.91 24.56 -9.18
CA ILE A 37 -1.47 24.53 -9.48
C ILE A 37 -0.78 25.80 -8.94
N ASN A 38 -1.33 26.98 -9.22
CA ASN A 38 -0.78 28.24 -8.71
C ASN A 38 -0.81 28.33 -7.18
N GLN A 39 -1.79 27.68 -6.52
CA GLN A 39 -1.84 27.59 -5.07
C GLN A 39 -0.74 26.67 -4.54
N ALA A 40 -0.52 25.50 -5.15
CA ALA A 40 0.55 24.57 -4.77
C ALA A 40 1.94 25.20 -4.91
N ASP A 41 2.19 25.94 -6.00
CA ASP A 41 3.47 26.64 -6.21
C ASP A 41 3.70 27.79 -5.19
N ASN A 42 2.64 28.38 -4.62
CA ASN A 42 2.75 29.36 -3.54
C ASN A 42 2.91 28.72 -2.13
N VAL A 43 2.51 27.45 -1.95
CA VAL A 43 2.65 26.74 -0.67
C VAL A 43 4.11 26.35 -0.40
N ASP A 44 4.93 26.15 -1.45
CA ASP A 44 6.37 25.86 -1.33
C ASP A 44 7.19 27.01 -0.74
N THR A 45 6.60 28.21 -0.56
CA THR A 45 7.30 29.37 0.06
C THR A 45 6.75 29.81 1.41
N SER A 46 5.64 29.24 1.93
CA SER A 46 4.92 29.89 3.05
C SER A 46 4.41 29.04 4.22
N HIS A 47 4.53 27.70 4.23
CA HIS A 47 3.95 26.91 5.32
C HIS A 47 4.93 26.15 6.23
N ILE A 48 5.92 26.87 6.77
CA ILE A 48 6.44 26.59 8.12
C ILE A 48 5.61 27.43 9.11
N MET A 49 4.39 27.02 9.45
CA MET A 49 3.77 27.48 10.69
C MET A 49 2.74 26.48 11.17
N GLY A 50 3.07 25.78 12.25
CA GLY A 50 2.23 24.75 12.81
C GLY A 50 0.93 25.28 13.43
N LYS A 51 -0.04 24.38 13.59
CA LYS A 51 -0.91 24.40 14.76
C LYS A 51 -1.44 23.02 15.09
N GLN A 52 -1.49 22.80 16.39
CA GLN A 52 -1.56 21.57 17.16
C GLN A 52 -2.98 21.42 17.74
N VAL A 53 -3.33 20.16 18.08
CA VAL A 53 -4.36 19.73 19.06
C VAL A 53 -5.83 19.77 18.63
N GLU A 54 -6.48 18.59 18.57
CA GLU A 54 -7.55 18.25 19.53
C GLU A 54 -7.84 16.75 19.61
N ALA A 55 -8.17 16.32 20.83
CA ALA A 55 -8.24 14.95 21.31
C ALA A 55 -9.69 14.46 21.39
N TYR A 56 -9.92 13.16 21.19
CA TYR A 56 -11.09 12.47 21.75
C TYR A 56 -10.70 11.08 22.25
N ASP A 57 -10.87 10.92 23.56
CA ASP A 57 -10.93 9.68 24.32
C ASP A 57 -12.34 9.07 24.18
N LYS A 58 -12.43 7.77 23.87
CA LYS A 58 -13.53 6.94 24.37
C LYS A 58 -13.18 5.44 24.36
N VAL A 59 -13.21 4.90 25.57
CA VAL A 59 -13.13 3.49 26.01
C VAL A 59 -14.29 2.64 25.48
N GLU A 60 -14.03 1.43 24.96
CA GLU A 60 -14.80 0.22 25.30
C GLU A 60 -14.03 -1.09 24.97
N ALA A 61 -14.18 -2.10 25.82
CA ALA A 61 -13.34 -3.30 25.97
C ALA A 61 -13.96 -4.55 25.26
N PRO A 62 -13.34 -5.75 25.30
CA PRO A 62 -13.13 -6.56 24.10
C PRO A 62 -13.98 -7.85 24.03
N ALA A 63 -14.33 -8.28 22.82
CA ALA A 63 -14.85 -9.64 22.57
C ALA A 63 -13.91 -10.39 21.62
N LYS A 64 -13.25 -11.41 22.17
CA LYS A 64 -12.33 -12.34 21.51
C LYS A 64 -12.99 -13.03 20.32
N GLN A 65 -12.39 -12.97 19.14
CA GLN A 65 -12.43 -14.09 18.18
C GLN A 65 -11.05 -14.30 17.54
N HIS A 66 -10.73 -15.58 17.43
CA HIS A 66 -9.51 -16.22 16.98
C HIS A 66 -8.94 -15.62 15.68
N TYR A 67 -7.69 -15.17 15.71
CA TYR A 67 -6.88 -15.00 14.50
C TYR A 67 -5.49 -15.59 14.71
N THR A 68 -5.07 -16.28 13.66
CA THR A 68 -3.82 -17.00 13.47
C THR A 68 -2.60 -16.18 13.85
N GLU A 69 -1.62 -16.84 14.47
CA GLU A 69 -0.35 -16.29 14.92
C GLU A 69 0.55 -15.94 13.72
N ASN A 70 0.23 -14.89 12.95
CA ASN A 70 1.15 -14.23 12.02
C ASN A 70 0.85 -12.72 11.78
N ASP A 71 -0.26 -12.17 12.26
CA ASP A 71 -0.69 -10.80 11.88
C ASP A 71 -0.28 -9.68 12.83
N LYS A 72 0.86 -9.81 13.53
CA LYS A 72 1.31 -8.77 14.51
C LYS A 72 2.14 -7.64 13.91
N TYR A 73 2.35 -7.62 12.59
CA TYR A 73 3.21 -6.65 11.93
C TYR A 73 2.61 -5.99 10.68
N ALA A 74 1.29 -6.06 10.50
CA ALA A 74 0.64 -5.17 9.55
C ALA A 74 0.62 -3.76 10.14
N LYS A 75 1.77 -3.07 10.09
CA LYS A 75 1.82 -1.62 10.26
C LYS A 75 1.14 -1.06 9.01
N GLU A 76 -0.18 -0.95 9.12
CA GLU A 76 -1.05 -0.52 8.03
C GLU A 76 -0.56 0.85 7.54
N LEU A 77 -0.23 0.92 6.26
CA LEU A 77 0.25 2.14 5.64
C LEU A 77 -0.93 3.12 5.66
N GLN A 78 -0.86 4.17 6.46
CA GLN A 78 -1.89 5.21 6.49
C GLN A 78 -1.98 5.86 5.10
N ILE A 79 -3.04 5.56 4.38
CA ILE A 79 -3.35 6.22 3.12
C ILE A 79 -4.10 7.49 3.49
N SER A 80 -3.61 8.65 3.03
CA SER A 80 -4.29 9.93 3.26
C SER A 80 -5.69 9.89 2.66
N SER A 81 -6.63 10.68 3.20
CA SER A 81 -8.01 10.75 2.70
C SER A 81 -8.11 11.08 1.20
N ASN A 82 -7.03 11.62 0.60
CA ASN A 82 -6.92 11.95 -0.81
C ASN A 82 -6.44 10.75 -1.67
N GLY A 83 -6.25 9.57 -1.07
CA GLY A 83 -5.72 8.37 -1.74
C GLY A 83 -4.21 8.39 -1.97
N LEU A 84 -3.51 9.43 -1.50
CA LEU A 84 -2.06 9.58 -1.66
C LEU A 84 -1.31 9.00 -0.46
N ILE A 85 -0.15 8.39 -0.74
CA ILE A 85 0.79 7.92 0.28
C ILE A 85 2.00 8.85 0.23
N LEU A 86 2.38 9.40 1.39
CA LEU A 86 3.58 10.25 1.48
C LEU A 86 4.86 9.44 1.27
N MET A 87 5.81 10.00 0.51
CA MET A 87 7.09 9.34 0.22
C MET A 87 7.87 9.02 1.51
N ASP A 88 7.83 9.91 2.50
CA ASP A 88 8.48 9.71 3.80
C ASP A 88 7.91 8.51 4.55
N GLN A 89 6.59 8.28 4.45
CA GLN A 89 5.92 7.16 5.09
C GLN A 89 6.29 5.82 4.42
N VAL A 90 6.45 5.82 3.09
CA VAL A 90 6.96 4.65 2.36
C VAL A 90 8.40 4.35 2.79
N LYS A 91 9.25 5.37 2.86
CA LYS A 91 10.63 5.23 3.31
C LYS A 91 10.71 4.66 4.73
N GLU A 92 9.95 5.22 5.67
CA GLU A 92 9.89 4.73 7.05
C GLU A 92 9.35 3.31 7.15
N PHE A 93 8.33 2.97 6.36
CA PHE A 93 7.75 1.63 6.34
C PHE A 93 8.77 0.59 5.83
N ILE A 94 9.46 0.89 4.72
CA ILE A 94 10.49 0.02 4.15
C ILE A 94 11.64 -0.14 5.14
N GLU A 95 12.17 0.96 5.66
CA GLU A 95 13.27 0.92 6.63
C GLU A 95 12.89 0.18 7.92
N GLY A 96 11.69 0.44 8.46
CA GLY A 96 11.17 -0.22 9.65
C GLY A 96 10.98 -1.72 9.44
N THR A 97 10.49 -2.11 8.26
CA THR A 97 10.32 -3.53 7.88
C THR A 97 11.67 -4.23 7.75
N ILE A 98 12.64 -3.61 7.07
CA ILE A 98 13.99 -4.16 6.92
C ILE A 98 14.65 -4.31 8.30
N ARG A 99 14.61 -3.28 9.15
CA ARG A 99 15.14 -3.35 10.53
C ARG A 99 14.46 -4.44 11.34
N SER A 100 13.12 -4.54 11.30
CA SER A 100 12.36 -5.60 11.98
C SER A 100 12.77 -7.00 11.52
N LYS A 101 12.96 -7.21 10.21
CA LYS A 101 13.41 -8.49 9.68
C LYS A 101 14.84 -8.81 10.07
N ILE A 102 15.72 -7.83 10.18
CA ILE A 102 17.12 -8.06 10.59
C ILE A 102 17.21 -8.31 12.10
N GLU A 103 16.59 -7.44 12.91
CA GLU A 103 16.62 -7.49 14.38
C GLU A 103 15.81 -8.68 14.93
N GLY A 104 14.65 -8.97 14.30
CA GLY A 104 13.79 -10.12 14.60
C GLY A 104 14.29 -11.43 13.99
N SER A 105 15.16 -11.38 12.98
CA SER A 105 15.93 -12.53 12.48
C SER A 105 17.21 -12.76 13.30
N SER A 106 17.17 -12.48 14.60
CA SER A 106 18.16 -13.01 15.55
C SER A 106 18.10 -14.55 15.65
N LYS A 107 17.16 -15.21 14.96
CA LYS A 107 17.13 -16.67 14.82
C LYS A 107 17.39 -17.11 13.38
N SER A 108 18.59 -17.66 13.23
CA SER A 108 18.96 -18.62 12.20
C SER A 108 18.85 -18.08 10.77
N SER A 109 20.00 -17.67 10.21
CA SER A 109 20.29 -18.16 8.85
C SER A 109 19.87 -19.62 8.85
N LEU A 110 18.84 -19.99 8.09
CA LEU A 110 18.42 -21.37 7.97
C LEU A 110 19.51 -22.08 7.15
N THR A 111 20.67 -22.25 7.75
CA THR A 111 21.75 -23.03 7.18
C THR A 111 21.18 -24.42 7.14
N TYR A 112 20.98 -24.93 5.92
CA TYR A 112 20.47 -26.28 5.71
C TYR A 112 21.32 -27.27 6.51
N SER A 113 20.77 -27.73 7.63
CA SER A 113 21.38 -28.77 8.43
C SER A 113 21.08 -30.09 7.73
N LYS A 114 22.12 -30.76 7.25
CA LYS A 114 21.98 -32.04 6.54
C LYS A 114 21.32 -33.05 7.51
N PRO A 115 20.06 -33.47 7.28
CA PRO A 115 19.33 -34.30 8.23
C PRO A 115 19.94 -35.70 8.39
N TYR A 116 20.81 -36.08 7.46
CA TYR A 116 21.46 -37.38 7.42
C TYR A 116 22.84 -37.40 8.08
N THR A 117 23.43 -36.26 8.44
CA THR A 117 24.77 -36.25 9.07
C THR A 117 24.83 -37.15 10.31
N PRO A 118 23.88 -37.07 11.28
CA PRO A 118 23.90 -37.94 12.44
C PRO A 118 23.72 -39.43 12.08
N ARG A 119 22.95 -39.74 11.02
CA ARG A 119 22.73 -41.12 10.57
C ARG A 119 23.97 -41.70 9.91
N ILE A 120 24.70 -40.90 9.14
CA ILE A 120 25.95 -41.29 8.48
C ILE A 120 27.05 -41.49 9.52
N ASP A 121 27.14 -40.61 10.51
CA ASP A 121 28.11 -40.73 11.60
C ASP A 121 27.89 -42.03 12.40
N SER A 122 26.63 -42.42 12.62
CA SER A 122 26.27 -43.71 13.26
C SER A 122 26.61 -44.96 12.42
N LEU A 123 26.75 -44.82 11.10
CA LEU A 123 27.15 -45.91 10.20
C LEU A 123 28.67 -45.94 9.95
N LYS A 124 29.42 -44.99 10.53
CA LYS A 124 30.86 -44.91 10.33
C LYS A 124 31.53 -46.13 10.93
N MET A 125 32.33 -46.82 10.12
CA MET A 125 33.11 -47.96 10.58
C MET A 125 34.14 -47.52 11.61
N PRO A 126 34.37 -48.31 12.68
CA PRO A 126 35.35 -47.98 13.70
C PRO A 126 36.76 -47.93 13.11
N MET A 127 37.62 -47.14 13.77
CA MET A 127 39.03 -47.09 13.41
C MET A 127 39.64 -48.48 13.57
N GLY A 128 40.21 -49.02 12.48
CA GLY A 128 40.74 -50.39 12.45
C GLY A 128 39.76 -51.44 11.90
N TYR A 129 38.59 -51.05 11.38
CA TYR A 129 37.75 -51.97 10.64
C TYR A 129 38.50 -52.52 9.41
N GLN A 130 38.71 -53.83 9.38
CA GLN A 130 39.22 -54.54 8.23
C GLN A 130 38.06 -55.22 7.50
N PRO A 131 37.72 -54.80 6.28
CA PRO A 131 36.71 -55.48 5.48
C PRO A 131 37.08 -56.95 5.26
N SER A 132 36.08 -57.83 5.26
CA SER A 132 36.28 -59.25 4.98
C SER A 132 36.93 -59.41 3.61
N LYS A 133 38.00 -60.21 3.55
CA LYS A 133 38.62 -60.57 2.28
C LYS A 133 37.84 -61.76 1.71
N PHE A 134 37.39 -61.62 0.48
CA PHE A 134 36.82 -62.72 -0.30
C PHE A 134 37.94 -63.56 -0.91
#